data_AF-A0A2V8Q7N1-F1
#
_entry.id   AF-A0A2V8Q7N1-F1
#
_cell.length_a   1.000
_cell.length_b   1.000
_cell.length_c   1.000
_cell.angle_alpha   90.00
_cell.angle_beta   90.00
_cell.angle_gamma   90.00
#
_symmetry.space_group_name_H-M   'P 1'
#
loop_
_entity.id
_entity.type
_entity.pdbx_description
1 polymer ?
#
loop_
_entity_poly.entity_id
_entity_poly.type
_entity_poly.pdbx_seq_one_letter_code
_entity_poly.pdbx_strand_id
1 'polypeptide(L)'
;MARQSEIIFDNPSRAQSVAILNALKQNYAASLGTIVKVSNAPITFEHKGKTFAVAADHASLNVEAMPNDLCCKMPNLVWYTPLVGLENRKVGYTMNASYSGNTVGEQWSQSGENSAFYGSFSF
;
A
#
# COMPACT_ATOMS: atom_id res chain seq x y z
N MET A 1 4.75 -18.75 10.09
CA MET A 1 5.14 -17.53 10.83
C MET A 1 3.93 -16.61 10.90
N ALA A 2 3.72 -15.90 12.01
CA ALA A 2 2.61 -14.95 12.14
C ALA A 2 2.90 -13.69 11.31
N ARG A 3 1.89 -13.16 10.60
CA ARG A 3 2.01 -11.90 9.85
C ARG A 3 2.27 -10.74 10.80
N GLN A 4 3.13 -9.81 10.40
CA GLN A 4 3.48 -8.61 11.15
C GLN A 4 3.31 -7.37 10.28
N SER A 5 2.96 -6.25 10.90
CA SER A 5 2.80 -4.96 10.22
C SER A 5 3.40 -3.80 11.01
N GLU A 6 3.91 -2.82 10.28
CA GLU A 6 4.26 -1.48 10.77
C GLU A 6 3.28 -0.50 10.13
N ILE A 7 2.76 0.43 10.92
CA ILE A 7 1.81 1.45 10.47
C ILE A 7 2.47 2.83 10.60
N ILE A 8 2.54 3.56 9.50
CA ILE A 8 3.08 4.93 9.46
C ILE A 8 1.90 5.88 9.21
N PHE A 9 1.79 6.92 10.02
CA PHE A 9 0.78 7.96 9.86
C PHE A 9 1.37 9.31 9.48
N ASP A 10 0.65 10.04 8.63
CA ASP A 10 0.99 11.40 8.25
C ASP A 10 0.42 12.43 9.23
N ASN A 11 1.16 12.65 10.32
CA ASN A 11 0.89 13.66 11.35
C ASN A 11 -0.59 13.79 11.85
N PRO A 12 -1.28 12.70 12.22
CA PRO A 12 -2.62 12.77 12.78
C PRO A 12 -2.60 13.30 14.23
N SER A 13 -3.70 13.90 14.67
CA SER A 13 -3.98 14.08 16.10
C SER A 13 -4.10 12.73 16.81
N ARG A 14 -3.92 12.71 18.14
CA ARG A 14 -4.08 11.48 18.94
C ARG A 14 -5.43 10.80 18.73
N ALA A 15 -6.51 11.59 18.66
CA ALA A 15 -7.85 11.05 18.42
C ALA A 15 -7.96 10.40 17.04
N GLN A 16 -7.39 11.02 16.00
CA GLN A 16 -7.33 10.45 14.66
C GLN A 16 -6.47 9.18 14.62
N SER A 17 -5.30 9.15 15.26
CA SER A 17 -4.46 7.93 15.32
C SER A 17 -5.23 6.76 15.92
N VAL A 18 -5.94 6.98 17.04
CA VAL A 18 -6.74 5.95 17.70
C VAL A 18 -7.88 5.48 16.80
N ALA A 19 -8.60 6.41 16.16
CA ALA A 19 -9.69 6.08 15.24
C ALA A 19 -9.20 5.25 14.04
N ILE A 20 -8.10 5.67 13.41
CA ILE A 20 -7.51 4.96 12.26
C ILE A 20 -7.03 3.57 12.68
N LEU A 21 -6.29 3.44 13.79
CA LEU A 21 -5.84 2.14 14.29
C LEU A 21 -7.02 1.20 14.60
N ASN A 22 -8.08 1.72 15.21
CA ASN A 22 -9.26 0.92 15.50
C ASN A 22 -9.95 0.46 14.21
N ALA A 23 -10.11 1.36 13.23
CA ALA A 23 -10.68 1.01 11.92
C ALA A 23 -9.83 -0.04 11.20
N LEU A 24 -8.49 0.08 11.21
CA LEU A 24 -7.59 -0.90 10.60
C LEU A 24 -7.70 -2.27 11.29
N LYS A 25 -7.75 -2.31 12.62
CA LYS A 25 -7.91 -3.56 13.38
C LYS A 25 -9.27 -4.21 13.13
N GLN A 26 -10.35 -3.43 13.11
CA GLN A 26 -11.69 -3.94 12.91
C GLN A 26 -11.88 -4.54 11.51
N ASN A 27 -11.36 -3.87 10.47
CA ASN A 27 -11.62 -4.25 9.09
C ASN A 27 -10.53 -5.16 8.49
N TYR A 28 -9.29 -5.11 8.99
CA TYR A 28 -8.13 -5.71 8.32
C TYR A 28 -7.19 -6.50 9.25
N ALA A 29 -7.61 -6.85 10.48
CA ALA A 29 -6.75 -7.60 11.42
C ALA A 29 -6.17 -8.89 10.82
N ALA A 30 -6.94 -9.65 10.04
CA ALA A 30 -6.47 -10.89 9.41
C ALA A 30 -5.36 -10.64 8.37
N SER A 31 -5.44 -9.54 7.62
CA SER A 31 -4.44 -9.15 6.61
C SER A 31 -3.18 -8.59 7.26
N LEU A 32 -3.32 -7.72 8.26
CA LEU A 32 -2.22 -7.03 8.94
C LEU A 32 -1.46 -7.93 9.92
N GLY A 33 -2.14 -8.90 10.54
CA GLY A 33 -1.57 -9.68 11.63
C GLY A 33 -1.21 -8.81 12.85
N THR A 34 -0.06 -9.08 13.47
CA THR A 34 0.39 -8.34 14.64
C THR A 34 0.99 -7.01 14.23
N ILE A 35 0.36 -5.90 14.61
CA ILE A 35 0.93 -4.56 14.45
C ILE A 35 2.04 -4.39 15.50
N VAL A 36 3.30 -4.43 15.06
CA VAL A 36 4.49 -4.38 15.93
C VAL A 36 5.00 -2.96 16.18
N LYS A 37 4.63 -2.02 15.31
CA LYS A 37 5.02 -0.62 15.43
C LYS A 37 3.99 0.31 14.80
N VAL A 38 3.80 1.46 15.43
CA VAL A 38 3.04 2.58 14.91
C VAL A 38 3.92 3.82 15.06
N SER A 39 4.14 4.55 13.98
CA SER A 39 4.96 5.77 13.96
C SER A 39 4.26 6.90 13.20
N ASN A 40 4.74 8.12 13.44
CA ASN A 40 4.36 9.28 12.66
C ASN A 40 5.57 9.72 11.83
N ALA A 41 5.41 9.83 10.51
CA ALA A 41 6.41 10.35 9.60
C ALA A 41 5.70 11.03 8.42
N PRO A 42 6.29 12.06 7.80
CA PRO A 42 5.71 12.68 6.61
C PRO A 42 5.49 11.65 5.51
N ILE A 43 4.28 11.60 4.97
CA ILE A 43 3.97 10.77 3.81
C ILE A 43 3.89 11.67 2.59
N THR A 44 4.73 11.39 1.60
CA THR A 44 4.64 12.07 0.29
C THR A 44 3.77 11.24 -0.64
N PHE A 45 2.83 11.91 -1.32
CA PHE A 45 2.05 11.31 -2.39
C PHE A 45 2.07 12.23 -3.61
N GLU A 46 2.52 11.70 -4.74
CA GLU A 46 2.52 12.40 -6.02
C GLU A 46 1.72 11.62 -7.06
N HIS A 47 0.85 12.32 -7.78
CA HIS A 47 0.14 11.79 -8.94
C HIS A 47 0.40 12.71 -10.14
N LYS A 48 1.16 12.22 -11.11
CA LYS A 48 1.56 12.96 -12.31
C LYS A 48 1.25 12.14 -13.56
N GLY A 49 0.20 12.54 -14.27
CA GLY A 49 -0.24 11.85 -15.49
C GLY A 49 -0.65 10.40 -15.19
N LYS A 50 0.20 9.45 -15.56
CA LYS A 50 -0.01 8.00 -15.34
C LYS A 50 0.78 7.46 -14.15
N THR A 51 1.58 8.27 -13.48
CA THR A 51 2.47 7.83 -12.41
C THR A 51 1.92 8.21 -11.04
N PHE A 52 1.95 7.26 -10.12
CA PHE A 52 1.61 7.40 -8.71
C PHE A 52 2.84 7.04 -7.89
N ALA A 53 3.29 7.95 -7.03
CA ALA A 53 4.39 7.70 -6.11
C ALA A 53 3.93 7.97 -4.68
N VAL A 54 4.22 7.03 -3.78
CA VAL A 54 4.07 7.22 -2.34
C VAL A 54 5.39 6.84 -1.66
N ALA A 55 5.83 7.67 -0.71
CA ALA A 55 7.01 7.37 0.08
C ALA A 55 6.84 7.89 1.49
N ALA A 56 7.27 7.09 2.46
CA ALA A 56 7.25 7.41 3.86
C ALA A 56 8.39 6.69 4.57
N ASP A 57 9.26 7.43 5.24
CA ASP A 57 10.35 6.87 6.05
C ASP A 57 11.20 5.87 5.24
N HIS A 58 11.14 4.59 5.58
CA HIS A 58 11.85 3.47 4.94
C HIS A 58 10.97 2.62 4.01
N ALA A 59 9.82 3.14 3.57
CA ALA A 59 8.95 2.47 2.61
C ALA A 59 8.67 3.36 1.39
N SER A 60 8.71 2.77 0.19
CA SER A 60 8.37 3.48 -1.04
C SER A 60 7.63 2.59 -2.04
N LEU A 61 6.74 3.21 -2.82
CA LEU A 61 6.00 2.56 -3.88
C LEU A 61 5.78 3.56 -5.03
N ASN A 62 6.22 3.20 -6.23
CA ASN A 62 6.03 3.95 -7.46
C ASN A 62 5.38 3.05 -8.50
N VAL A 63 4.26 3.51 -9.05
CA VAL A 63 3.35 2.75 -9.90
C VAL A 63 3.03 3.56 -11.13
N GLU A 64 3.12 2.93 -12.29
CA GLU A 64 2.65 3.49 -13.55
C GLU A 64 1.37 2.80 -14.01
N ALA A 65 0.36 3.58 -14.38
CA ALA A 65 -0.85 3.08 -14.99
C ALA A 65 -0.52 2.42 -16.34
N MET A 66 -1.05 1.21 -16.57
CA MET A 66 -0.79 0.50 -17.83
C MET A 66 -1.22 1.34 -19.06
N PRO A 67 -0.44 1.31 -20.17
CA PRO A 67 -0.63 2.20 -21.31
C PRO A 67 -2.04 2.21 -21.91
N ASN A 68 -2.75 1.09 -21.83
CA ASN A 68 -4.02 0.90 -22.52
C ASN A 68 -5.25 1.10 -21.63
N ASP A 69 -5.08 1.44 -20.34
CA ASP A 69 -6.18 1.53 -19.36
C ASP A 69 -7.09 0.29 -19.28
N LEU A 70 -6.66 -0.81 -19.91
CA LEU A 70 -7.44 -2.03 -20.05
C LEU A 70 -7.69 -2.55 -18.64
N CYS A 71 -8.93 -2.38 -18.20
CA CYS A 71 -9.43 -3.16 -17.08
C CYS A 71 -9.15 -4.62 -17.43
N CYS A 72 -8.35 -5.23 -16.56
CA CYS A 72 -8.55 -6.63 -16.27
C CYS A 72 -8.12 -7.56 -17.42
N LYS A 73 -6.82 -7.62 -17.75
CA LYS A 73 -6.24 -8.82 -18.39
C LYS A 73 -4.90 -9.22 -17.79
N MET A 74 -4.97 -9.78 -16.59
CA MET A 74 -4.11 -10.90 -16.20
C MET A 74 -5.01 -11.94 -15.53
N PRO A 75 -5.86 -12.66 -16.29
CA PRO A 75 -6.80 -13.64 -15.74
C PRO A 75 -6.12 -14.73 -14.90
N ASN A 76 -4.80 -14.94 -15.09
CA ASN A 76 -4.02 -16.00 -14.44
C ASN A 76 -2.91 -15.47 -13.50
N LEU A 77 -2.80 -14.16 -13.26
CA LEU A 77 -1.66 -13.57 -12.52
C LEU A 77 -2.06 -12.50 -11.47
N VAL A 78 -3.34 -12.35 -11.15
CA VAL A 78 -3.76 -11.52 -10.00
C VAL A 78 -3.68 -12.36 -8.73
N TRP A 79 -2.52 -12.33 -8.06
CA TRP A 79 -2.23 -13.19 -6.91
C TRP A 79 -2.74 -12.65 -5.56
N TYR A 80 -3.30 -11.43 -5.51
CA TYR A 80 -3.76 -10.84 -4.26
C TYR A 80 -4.84 -9.77 -4.48
N THR A 81 -5.71 -9.60 -3.47
CA THR A 81 -6.74 -8.55 -3.44
C THR A 81 -6.13 -7.31 -2.77
N PRO A 82 -6.44 -6.08 -3.24
CA PRO A 82 -6.04 -4.87 -2.55
C PRO A 82 -6.47 -4.92 -1.07
N LEU A 83 -5.67 -4.31 -0.19
CA LEU A 83 -5.99 -4.25 1.24
C LEU A 83 -7.34 -3.56 1.49
N VAL A 84 -7.63 -2.51 0.70
CA VAL A 84 -8.85 -1.71 0.77
C VAL A 84 -9.77 -1.98 -0.42
N GLY A 85 -11.08 -1.84 -0.25
CA GLY A 85 -12.03 -1.87 -1.36
C GLY A 85 -11.74 -0.71 -2.32
N LEU A 86 -11.60 -1.01 -3.61
CA LEU A 86 -11.34 -0.02 -4.66
C LEU A 86 -12.44 -0.07 -5.73
N GLU A 87 -13.05 1.07 -6.01
CA GLU A 87 -13.82 1.28 -7.23
C GLU A 87 -12.89 1.52 -8.41
N ASN A 88 -13.34 1.12 -9.61
CA ASN A 88 -12.57 1.25 -10.84
C ASN A 88 -11.14 0.69 -10.71
N ARG A 89 -11.01 -0.42 -9.94
CA ARG A 89 -9.74 -1.08 -9.66
C ARG A 89 -9.04 -1.45 -10.96
N LYS A 90 -7.84 -0.89 -11.18
CA LYS A 90 -6.95 -1.20 -12.28
C LYS A 90 -5.61 -1.75 -11.76
N VAL A 91 -4.95 -2.53 -12.60
CA VAL A 91 -3.59 -3.04 -12.35
C VAL A 91 -2.58 -2.01 -12.87
N GLY A 92 -1.60 -1.67 -12.04
CA GLY A 92 -0.47 -0.83 -12.38
C GLY A 92 0.83 -1.62 -12.49
N TYR A 93 1.78 -1.05 -13.22
CA TYR A 93 3.14 -1.55 -13.31
C TYR A 93 3.99 -0.94 -12.18
N THR A 94 4.55 -1.78 -11.33
CA THR A 94 5.39 -1.37 -10.21
C THR A 94 6.77 -0.97 -10.74
N MET A 95 7.01 0.33 -10.83
CA MET A 95 8.34 0.87 -11.15
C MET A 95 9.32 0.64 -10.01
N ASN A 96 8.84 0.75 -8.77
CA ASN A 96 9.60 0.45 -7.56
C ASN A 96 8.60 0.13 -6.44
N ALA A 97 8.83 -0.94 -5.68
CA ALA A 97 8.27 -1.10 -4.35
C ALA A 97 9.41 -1.56 -3.43
N SER A 98 9.61 -0.88 -2.32
CA SER A 98 10.69 -1.19 -1.41
C SER A 98 10.34 -0.93 0.04
N TYR A 99 11.01 -1.68 0.90
CA TYR A 99 11.02 -1.50 2.33
C TYR A 99 12.45 -1.74 2.84
N SER A 100 13.05 -0.69 3.41
CA SER A 100 14.40 -0.70 3.97
C SER A 100 14.41 -0.63 5.50
N GLY A 101 13.25 -0.79 6.13
CA GLY A 101 13.13 -0.79 7.59
C GLY A 101 13.67 -2.07 8.21
N ASN A 102 13.81 -2.08 9.53
CA ASN A 102 14.27 -3.24 10.31
C ASN A 102 13.21 -3.72 11.32
N THR A 103 12.00 -3.17 11.27
CA THR A 103 10.93 -3.47 12.23
C THR A 103 10.13 -4.71 11.84
N VAL A 104 9.78 -4.84 10.57
CA VAL A 104 9.01 -5.96 10.01
C VAL A 104 9.85 -6.72 9.00
N GLY A 105 10.09 -8.01 9.23
CA GLY A 105 10.73 -8.89 8.25
C GLY A 105 12.12 -8.43 7.79
N GLU A 106 12.54 -8.94 6.64
CA GLU A 106 13.78 -8.54 5.97
C GLU A 106 13.55 -7.32 5.07
N GLN A 107 14.62 -6.58 4.79
CA GLN A 107 14.60 -5.51 3.79
C GLN A 107 14.38 -6.11 2.40
N TRP A 108 13.58 -5.44 1.57
CA TRP A 108 13.29 -5.90 0.23
C TRP A 108 13.08 -4.74 -0.73
N SER A 109 13.30 -5.03 -2.02
CA SER A 109 13.00 -4.13 -3.12
C SER A 109 12.61 -4.98 -4.33
N GLN A 110 11.56 -4.57 -5.02
CA GLN A 110 11.09 -5.19 -6.25
C GLN A 110 10.71 -4.12 -7.26
N SER A 111 10.85 -4.44 -8.53
CA SER A 111 10.51 -3.55 -9.63
C SER A 111 10.22 -4.36 -10.88
N GLY A 112 9.52 -3.77 -11.82
CA GLY A 112 9.35 -4.33 -13.14
C GLY A 112 8.21 -5.36 -13.27
N GLU A 113 7.25 -5.34 -12.33
CA GLU A 113 6.17 -6.33 -12.25
C GLU A 113 4.78 -5.66 -12.21
N ASN A 114 3.75 -6.39 -12.66
CA ASN A 114 2.35 -5.98 -12.51
C ASN A 114 1.84 -6.27 -11.09
N SER A 115 2.48 -5.66 -10.10
CA SER A 115 2.29 -5.91 -8.67
C SER A 115 1.76 -4.70 -7.91
N ALA A 116 0.95 -3.87 -8.57
CA ALA A 116 0.27 -2.76 -7.92
C ALA A 116 -1.19 -2.64 -8.37
N PHE A 117 -2.01 -2.06 -7.50
CA PHE A 117 -3.36 -1.64 -7.80
C PHE A 117 -3.49 -0.14 -7.60
N TYR A 118 -4.28 0.48 -8.47
CA TYR A 118 -4.72 1.85 -8.30
C TYR A 118 -6.21 1.95 -8.64
N GLY A 119 -6.88 2.94 -8.06
CA GLY A 119 -8.31 3.12 -8.16
C GLY A 119 -8.79 4.23 -7.23
N SER A 120 -10.10 4.37 -7.11
CA SER A 120 -10.71 5.24 -6.10
C SER A 120 -11.19 4.38 -4.93
N PHE A 121 -11.16 4.93 -3.72
CA PHE A 121 -11.73 4.22 -2.58
C PHE A 121 -13.24 4.05 -2.76
N SER A 122 -13.76 2.85 -2.46
CA SER A 122 -15.19 2.60 -2.30
C SER A 122 -15.53 2.81 -0.82
N PHE A 123 -16.18 3.90 -0.45
CA PHE A 123 -16.69 4.13 0.91
C PHE A 123 -18.20 4.02 0.94
#